data_AF-A0A9P5JY87-F1
#
_entry.id   AF-A0A9P5JY87-F1
#
_cell.length_a   1.000
_cell.length_b   1.000
_cell.length_c   1.000
_cell.angle_alpha   90.00
_cell.angle_beta   90.00
_cell.angle_gamma   90.00
#
_symmetry.space_group_name_H-M   'P 1'
#
loop_
_entity.id
_entity.type
_entity.pdbx_description
1 polymer ?
#
loop_
_entity_poly.entity_id
_entity_poly.type
_entity_poly.pdbx_seq_one_letter_code
_entity_poly.pdbx_strand_id
1 'polypeptide(L)'
;MPTSKHIRKPTSKAAANSVSTDSSNELLLDWLEENPEECQKLFSDSSKDAKDKGRRKHVAKGSKSKFHRMIAAAVFSVNSDTDIRVDFQVNPTNYTKSVDNYIIRLQKEYHEFNIKLEKLSADFPYWKHLHGFWHTLPNFNPHTALSEPGQDLAGKARALIQNRRVPHVTCNGDNGDDDNDDNNDNNDNLDSPNNTSSGPLGLGNCTDARNGDELQMLDSCEGSVAPWPSQSRNVLQKSSTPKSGYSMPRKLSTPFSHTTASSTQKNKGKHSHQDTFVDETKAEATALANLASDKHVHRMAELDIKKQQMALDAQGKQLEAEECLVAARHQHEREKEQHDMEMLCLRLQLQGGGSGSTGVTGQAATAPQFGAEVFPNTTAFGNLGMGLNSNYHM
;
A
#
# COMPACT_ATOMS: atom_id res chain seq x y z
N MET A 1 35.35 27.11 47.34
CA MET A 1 35.84 26.17 46.30
C MET A 1 34.65 25.75 45.44
N PRO A 2 34.37 26.40 44.30
CA PRO A 2 33.26 26.00 43.45
C PRO A 2 33.67 24.76 42.65
N THR A 3 32.87 23.71 42.74
CA THR A 3 33.07 22.46 42.00
C THR A 3 32.71 22.68 40.53
N SER A 4 33.72 22.56 39.67
CA SER A 4 33.60 22.65 38.22
C SER A 4 32.67 21.54 37.71
N LYS A 5 31.45 21.91 37.29
CA LYS A 5 30.51 21.00 36.63
C LYS A 5 31.06 20.70 35.23
N HIS A 6 31.57 19.48 35.03
CA HIS A 6 31.86 18.96 33.70
C HIS A 6 30.57 18.89 32.87
N ILE A 7 30.38 19.88 32.01
CA ILE A 7 29.42 19.83 30.91
C ILE A 7 29.88 18.70 29.99
N ARG A 8 29.24 17.54 30.09
CA ARG A 8 29.46 16.43 29.17
C ARG A 8 28.99 16.89 27.79
N LYS A 9 29.94 17.02 26.85
CA LYS A 9 29.61 17.25 25.43
C LYS A 9 28.63 16.15 24.99
N PRO A 10 27.49 16.50 24.37
CA PRO A 10 26.59 15.51 23.84
C PRO A 10 27.37 14.64 22.84
N THR A 11 27.31 13.33 23.04
CA THR A 11 27.97 12.37 22.17
C THR A 11 27.29 12.41 20.80
N SER A 12 28.08 12.63 19.74
CA SER A 12 27.63 12.88 18.36
C SER A 12 26.67 11.84 17.77
N LYS A 13 26.59 10.66 18.40
CA LYS A 13 25.75 9.55 17.94
C LYS A 13 24.24 9.77 18.16
N ALA A 14 23.84 10.63 19.11
CA ALA A 14 22.43 10.91 19.38
C ALA A 14 21.84 11.96 18.43
N ALA A 15 22.64 12.92 17.95
CA ALA A 15 22.18 13.96 17.04
C ALA A 15 21.81 13.42 15.65
N ALA A 16 22.59 12.47 15.12
CA ALA A 16 22.40 11.91 13.78
C ALA A 16 21.09 11.12 13.58
N ASN A 17 20.39 10.72 14.65
CA ASN A 17 19.16 9.93 14.56
C ASN A 17 17.87 10.74 14.75
N SER A 18 17.94 12.01 15.19
CA SER A 18 16.75 12.78 15.57
C SER A 18 16.37 13.90 14.60
N VAL A 19 17.20 14.20 13.61
CA VAL A 19 16.94 15.27 12.63
C VAL A 19 16.53 14.65 11.30
N SER A 20 15.33 14.06 11.28
CA SER A 20 14.59 13.84 10.03
C SER A 20 13.82 15.13 9.77
N THR A 21 14.52 16.19 9.37
CA THR A 21 13.84 17.39 8.85
C THR A 21 13.22 17.02 7.52
N ASP A 22 11.96 17.40 7.31
CA ASP A 22 11.25 17.16 6.05
C ASP A 22 12.05 17.67 4.84
N SER A 23 12.86 18.72 5.03
CA SER A 23 13.79 19.24 4.03
C SER A 23 14.84 18.24 3.54
N SER A 24 15.34 17.36 4.40
CA SER A 24 16.33 16.34 3.98
C SER A 24 15.68 15.23 3.16
N ASN A 25 14.39 14.98 3.40
CA ASN A 25 13.60 14.01 2.65
C ASN A 25 13.27 14.53 1.25
N GLU A 26 12.86 15.79 1.14
CA GLU A 26 12.63 16.45 -0.16
C GLU A 26 13.90 16.43 -1.01
N LEU A 27 15.04 16.88 -0.47
CA LEU A 27 16.32 16.87 -1.18
C LEU A 27 16.76 15.46 -1.62
N LEU A 28 16.44 14.43 -0.82
CA LEU A 28 16.67 13.05 -1.22
C LEU A 28 15.81 12.68 -2.43
N LEU A 29 14.52 13.01 -2.40
CA LEU A 29 13.58 12.70 -3.48
C LEU A 29 13.95 13.45 -4.76
N ASP A 30 14.28 14.73 -4.66
CA ASP A 30 14.76 15.55 -5.79
C ASP A 30 16.00 14.92 -6.42
N TRP A 31 16.98 14.50 -5.61
CA TRP A 31 18.16 13.82 -6.12
C TRP A 31 17.82 12.51 -6.83
N LEU A 32 16.86 11.73 -6.30
CA LEU A 32 16.42 10.49 -6.95
C LEU A 32 15.72 10.75 -8.29
N GLU A 33 14.98 11.85 -8.41
CA GLU A 33 14.32 12.25 -9.65
C GLU A 33 15.32 12.76 -10.70
N GLU A 34 16.31 13.55 -10.29
CA GLU A 34 17.36 14.08 -11.16
C GLU A 34 18.35 13.01 -11.66
N ASN A 35 18.46 11.86 -10.97
CA ASN A 35 19.45 10.82 -11.26
C ASN A 35 18.81 9.45 -11.59
N PRO A 36 17.93 9.35 -12.61
CA PRO A 36 17.14 8.14 -12.86
C PRO A 36 17.98 6.90 -13.16
N GLU A 37 19.12 7.06 -13.85
CA GLU A 37 20.03 5.93 -14.14
C GLU A 37 20.68 5.35 -12.87
N GLU A 38 21.07 6.21 -11.94
CA GLU A 38 21.69 5.78 -10.69
C GLU A 38 20.64 5.19 -9.75
N CYS A 39 19.43 5.74 -9.75
CA CYS A 39 18.26 5.14 -9.08
C CYS A 39 17.98 3.73 -9.60
N GLN A 40 17.97 3.54 -10.93
CA GLN A 40 17.75 2.21 -11.51
C GLN A 40 18.80 1.19 -11.05
N LYS A 41 20.07 1.61 -10.94
CA LYS A 41 21.16 0.76 -10.41
C LYS A 41 21.03 0.54 -8.90
N LEU A 42 20.60 1.56 -8.16
CA LEU A 42 20.45 1.54 -6.70
C LEU A 42 19.32 0.62 -6.26
N PHE A 43 18.15 0.68 -6.89
CA PHE A 43 17.01 -0.16 -6.55
C PHE A 43 17.12 -1.57 -7.14
N SER A 44 18.06 -1.76 -8.07
CA SER A 44 18.16 -2.94 -8.93
C SER A 44 16.88 -3.13 -9.73
N ASP A 45 17.05 -3.27 -11.03
CA ASP A 45 15.92 -3.55 -11.88
C ASP A 45 15.29 -4.92 -11.58
N SER A 46 13.96 -5.00 -11.65
CA SER A 46 13.25 -6.27 -11.50
C SER A 46 13.63 -7.19 -12.66
N SER A 47 14.08 -8.41 -12.34
CA SER A 47 14.42 -9.40 -13.38
C SER A 47 13.24 -9.70 -14.31
N LYS A 48 12.00 -9.55 -13.83
CA LYS A 48 10.78 -9.75 -14.61
C LYS A 48 10.56 -8.60 -15.59
N ASP A 49 10.56 -7.35 -15.10
CA ASP A 49 10.37 -6.17 -15.96
C ASP A 49 11.46 -6.03 -17.03
N ALA A 50 12.72 -6.38 -16.70
CA ALA A 50 13.80 -6.43 -17.68
C ALA A 50 13.50 -7.40 -18.84
N LYS A 51 13.02 -8.60 -18.51
CA LYS A 51 12.69 -9.64 -19.48
C LYS A 51 11.46 -9.26 -20.30
N ASP A 52 10.41 -8.76 -19.65
CA ASP A 52 9.16 -8.37 -20.30
C ASP A 52 9.40 -7.22 -21.31
N LYS A 53 10.37 -6.33 -21.04
CA LYS A 53 10.79 -5.26 -21.95
C LYS A 53 11.92 -5.65 -22.92
N GLY A 54 12.34 -6.93 -22.96
CA GLY A 54 13.41 -7.40 -23.84
C GLY A 54 14.79 -6.75 -23.61
N ARG A 55 15.00 -6.11 -22.45
CA ARG A 55 16.22 -5.38 -22.11
C ARG A 55 17.10 -6.17 -21.15
N ARG A 56 18.40 -5.88 -21.16
CA ARG A 56 19.33 -6.50 -20.20
C ARG A 56 19.10 -5.89 -18.82
N LYS A 57 19.16 -6.73 -17.78
CA LYS A 57 19.02 -6.30 -16.39
C LYS A 57 20.14 -5.33 -16.03
N HIS A 58 19.78 -4.12 -15.63
CA HIS A 58 20.75 -3.18 -15.06
C HIS A 58 20.93 -3.51 -13.58
N VAL A 59 22.05 -4.16 -13.28
CA VAL A 59 22.49 -4.40 -11.90
C VAL A 59 23.72 -3.55 -11.65
N ALA A 60 23.74 -2.85 -10.52
CA ALA A 60 24.96 -2.18 -10.06
C ALA A 60 26.13 -3.17 -10.05
N LYS A 61 27.17 -2.88 -10.82
CA LYS A 61 28.41 -3.66 -10.79
C LYS A 61 29.22 -3.24 -9.56
N GLY A 62 28.92 -3.84 -8.42
CA GLY A 62 29.62 -3.58 -7.15
C GLY A 62 28.68 -3.28 -5.98
N SER A 63 29.26 -2.77 -4.88
CA SER A 63 28.50 -2.43 -3.67
C SER A 63 27.65 -1.16 -3.88
N LYS A 64 26.38 -1.18 -3.43
CA LYS A 64 25.48 -0.02 -3.46
C LYS A 64 25.96 1.18 -2.63
N SER A 65 26.94 0.97 -1.73
CA SER A 65 27.54 2.00 -0.89
C SER A 65 28.04 3.25 -1.65
N LYS A 66 28.47 3.11 -2.92
CA LYS A 66 28.86 4.27 -3.74
C LYS A 66 27.69 5.24 -3.94
N PHE A 67 26.50 4.72 -4.22
CA PHE A 67 25.30 5.53 -4.44
C PHE A 67 24.84 6.20 -3.15
N HIS A 68 24.85 5.47 -2.02
CA HIS A 68 24.50 6.05 -0.72
C HIS A 68 25.44 7.20 -0.35
N ARG A 69 26.72 7.13 -0.73
CA ARG A 69 27.68 8.22 -0.53
C ARG A 69 27.36 9.44 -1.43
N MET A 70 27.01 9.21 -2.69
CA MET A 70 26.62 10.29 -3.61
C MET A 70 25.38 11.01 -3.12
N ILE A 71 24.37 10.25 -2.70
CA ILE A 71 23.14 10.78 -2.09
C ILE A 71 23.47 11.57 -0.82
N ALA A 72 24.25 11.00 0.10
CA ALA A 72 24.62 11.68 1.33
C ALA A 72 25.36 13.01 1.04
N ALA A 73 26.24 13.04 0.04
CA ALA A 73 26.89 14.27 -0.38
C ALA A 73 25.89 15.30 -0.92
N ALA A 74 24.95 14.89 -1.76
CA ALA A 74 23.92 15.80 -2.30
C ALA A 74 23.03 16.39 -1.20
N VAL A 75 22.51 15.55 -0.30
CA VAL A 75 21.58 15.95 0.76
C VAL A 75 22.28 16.77 1.84
N PHE A 76 23.43 16.32 2.34
CA PHE A 76 24.06 16.93 3.51
C PHE A 76 25.06 18.04 3.19
N SER A 77 25.53 18.20 1.95
CA SER A 77 26.43 19.33 1.61
C SER A 77 25.70 20.66 1.42
N VAL A 78 24.42 20.61 1.04
CA VAL A 78 23.54 21.77 0.74
C VAL A 78 22.58 22.07 1.90
N ASN A 79 22.62 21.29 2.98
CA ASN A 79 21.71 21.44 4.11
C ASN A 79 21.76 22.87 4.72
N SER A 80 20.62 23.44 5.09
CA SER A 80 20.56 24.77 5.70
C SER A 80 21.23 24.81 7.07
N ASP A 81 21.26 23.68 7.78
CA ASP A 81 21.92 23.55 9.07
C ASP A 81 23.45 23.45 8.89
N THR A 82 24.16 24.47 9.38
CA THR A 82 25.62 24.57 9.28
C THR A 82 26.32 23.52 10.14
N ASP A 83 25.74 23.13 11.28
CA ASP A 83 26.36 22.14 12.17
C ASP A 83 26.35 20.74 11.53
N ILE A 84 25.25 20.39 10.86
CA ILE A 84 25.12 19.13 10.10
C ILE A 84 26.14 19.10 8.95
N ARG A 85 26.30 20.22 8.22
CA ARG A 85 27.30 20.32 7.13
C ARG A 85 28.71 20.11 7.64
N VAL A 86 29.07 20.75 8.76
CA VAL A 86 30.40 20.60 9.37
C VAL A 86 30.61 19.17 9.86
N ASP A 87 29.64 18.56 10.54
CA ASP A 87 29.76 17.17 11.00
C ASP A 87 29.81 16.17 9.84
N PHE A 88 29.09 16.41 8.74
CA PHE A 88 29.16 15.60 7.53
C PHE A 88 30.57 15.59 6.93
N GLN A 89 31.24 16.75 6.88
CA GLN A 89 32.63 16.84 6.40
C GLN A 89 33.61 16.05 7.28
N VAL A 90 33.37 16.00 8.58
CA VAL A 90 34.22 15.24 9.53
C VAL A 90 33.90 13.74 9.47
N ASN A 91 32.62 13.36 9.36
CA ASN A 91 32.13 12.00 9.55
C ASN A 91 31.22 11.49 8.40
N PRO A 92 31.66 11.53 7.12
CA PRO A 92 30.77 11.25 5.98
C PRO A 92 30.24 9.81 5.94
N THR A 93 30.93 8.87 6.58
CA THR A 93 30.53 7.45 6.66
C THR A 93 29.28 7.24 7.50
N ASN A 94 29.08 8.03 8.57
CA ASN A 94 27.89 7.93 9.42
C ASN A 94 26.64 8.34 8.64
N TYR A 95 26.72 9.43 7.88
CA TYR A 95 25.63 9.91 7.04
C TYR A 95 25.35 8.98 5.86
N THR A 96 26.40 8.43 5.23
CA THR A 96 26.25 7.39 4.20
C THR A 96 25.44 6.20 4.73
N LYS A 97 25.72 5.78 5.98
CA LYS A 97 24.99 4.69 6.64
C LYS A 97 23.56 5.09 7.03
N SER A 98 23.36 6.34 7.43
CA SER A 98 22.01 6.88 7.73
C SER A 98 21.13 6.85 6.48
N VAL A 99 21.65 7.30 5.33
CA VAL A 99 20.97 7.22 4.02
C VAL A 99 20.64 5.79 3.64
N ASP A 100 21.59 4.86 3.79
CA ASP A 100 21.36 3.43 3.52
C ASP A 100 20.19 2.88 4.34
N ASN A 101 20.23 3.09 5.66
CA ASN A 101 19.16 2.66 6.57
C ASN A 101 17.81 3.30 6.20
N TYR A 102 17.82 4.57 5.81
CA TYR A 102 16.60 5.28 5.44
C TYR A 102 15.99 4.73 4.14
N ILE A 103 16.81 4.49 3.11
CA ILE A 103 16.36 3.90 1.85
C ILE A 103 15.81 2.48 2.08
N ILE A 104 16.45 1.68 2.94
CA ILE A 104 15.93 0.36 3.33
C ILE A 104 14.54 0.48 3.97
N ARG A 105 14.35 1.46 4.86
CA ARG A 105 13.03 1.75 5.46
C ARG A 105 12.00 2.13 4.40
N LEU A 106 12.33 3.05 3.51
CA LEU A 106 11.44 3.47 2.41
C LEU A 106 11.05 2.30 1.50
N GLN A 107 12.00 1.43 1.15
CA GLN A 107 11.73 0.22 0.38
C GLN A 107 10.74 -0.71 1.10
N LYS A 108 10.88 -0.85 2.42
CA LYS A 108 9.97 -1.66 3.25
C LYS A 108 8.56 -1.07 3.26
N GLU A 109 8.43 0.23 3.55
CA GLU A 109 7.15 0.92 3.59
C GLU A 109 6.43 0.89 2.24
N TYR A 110 7.17 1.11 1.15
CA TYR A 110 6.64 1.00 -0.21
C TYR A 110 6.17 -0.44 -0.54
N HIS A 111 6.92 -1.45 -0.11
CA HIS A 111 6.52 -2.84 -0.29
C HIS A 111 5.23 -3.17 0.49
N GLU A 112 5.13 -2.74 1.74
CA GLU A 112 3.92 -2.90 2.56
C GLU A 112 2.72 -2.17 1.94
N PHE A 113 2.94 -0.98 1.38
CA PHE A 113 1.92 -0.22 0.65
C PHE A 113 1.46 -0.96 -0.62
N ASN A 114 2.38 -1.52 -1.40
CA ASN A 114 2.02 -2.31 -2.60
C ASN A 114 1.20 -3.55 -2.26
N ILE A 115 1.51 -4.24 -1.16
CA ILE A 115 0.69 -5.37 -0.69
C ILE A 115 -0.74 -4.91 -0.37
N LYS A 116 -0.89 -3.74 0.27
CA LYS A 116 -2.23 -3.16 0.54
C LYS A 116 -2.96 -2.80 -0.75
N LEU A 117 -2.26 -2.24 -1.74
CA LEU A 117 -2.82 -1.97 -3.06
C LEU A 117 -3.25 -3.24 -3.79
N GLU A 118 -2.47 -4.32 -3.71
CA GLU A 118 -2.84 -5.61 -4.31
C GLU A 118 -4.13 -6.17 -3.69
N LYS A 119 -4.26 -6.12 -2.36
CA LYS A 119 -5.50 -6.51 -1.67
C LYS A 119 -6.68 -5.64 -2.09
N LEU A 120 -6.51 -4.33 -2.11
CA LEU A 120 -7.55 -3.40 -2.58
C LEU A 120 -7.96 -3.68 -4.03
N SER A 121 -7.01 -4.05 -4.88
CA SER A 121 -7.29 -4.40 -6.28
C SER A 121 -8.05 -5.72 -6.44
N ALA A 122 -7.93 -6.64 -5.46
CA ALA A 122 -8.71 -7.88 -5.42
C ALA A 122 -10.14 -7.61 -4.95
N ASP A 123 -10.31 -6.75 -3.95
CA ASP A 123 -11.62 -6.35 -3.43
C ASP A 123 -12.38 -5.45 -4.41
N PHE A 124 -11.66 -4.71 -5.25
CA PHE A 124 -12.22 -3.79 -6.24
C PHE A 124 -11.71 -4.10 -7.66
N PRO A 125 -12.30 -5.08 -8.38
CA PRO A 125 -11.80 -5.54 -9.69
C PRO A 125 -11.83 -4.45 -10.77
N TYR A 126 -12.65 -3.41 -10.60
CA TYR A 126 -12.72 -2.26 -11.50
C TYR A 126 -11.57 -1.27 -11.32
N TRP A 127 -10.74 -1.40 -10.27
CA TRP A 127 -9.63 -0.50 -9.96
C TRP A 127 -8.72 -0.26 -11.16
N LYS A 128 -8.31 -1.32 -11.88
CA LYS A 128 -7.40 -1.19 -13.03
C LYS A 128 -7.99 -0.34 -14.16
N HIS A 129 -9.29 -0.51 -14.44
CA HIS A 129 -9.98 0.24 -15.48
C HIS A 129 -10.18 1.71 -15.08
N LEU A 130 -10.61 1.95 -13.85
CA LEU A 130 -10.82 3.30 -13.31
C LEU A 130 -9.52 4.07 -13.14
N HIS A 131 -8.47 3.43 -12.62
CA HIS A 131 -7.15 4.04 -12.46
C HIS A 131 -6.57 4.45 -13.81
N GLY A 132 -6.66 3.59 -14.84
CA GLY A 132 -6.28 3.95 -16.21
C GLY A 132 -7.06 5.16 -16.73
N PHE A 133 -8.38 5.18 -16.51
CA PHE A 133 -9.25 6.30 -16.89
C PHE A 133 -8.83 7.61 -16.19
N TRP A 134 -8.52 7.57 -14.90
CA TRP A 134 -8.06 8.74 -14.15
C TRP A 134 -6.72 9.29 -14.65
N HIS A 135 -5.78 8.43 -15.06
CA HIS A 135 -4.50 8.89 -15.67
C HIS A 135 -4.69 9.53 -17.05
N THR A 136 -5.74 9.17 -17.79
CA THR A 136 -6.01 9.72 -19.12
C THR A 136 -6.78 11.04 -19.12
N LEU A 137 -7.29 11.48 -17.96
CA LEU A 137 -8.03 12.72 -17.84
C LEU A 137 -7.09 13.84 -17.37
N PRO A 138 -6.56 14.70 -18.28
CA PRO A 138 -5.68 15.81 -17.90
C PRO A 138 -6.34 16.83 -16.98
N ASN A 139 -7.67 16.77 -16.83
CA ASN A 139 -8.47 17.68 -16.01
C ASN A 139 -8.98 17.03 -14.71
N PHE A 140 -8.60 15.78 -14.42
CA PHE A 140 -8.94 15.18 -13.13
C PHE A 140 -7.95 15.72 -12.09
N ASN A 141 -8.31 16.86 -11.50
CA ASN A 141 -7.57 17.41 -10.38
C ASN A 141 -8.04 16.69 -9.11
N PRO A 142 -7.21 15.86 -8.45
CA PRO A 142 -7.59 15.10 -7.26
C PRO A 142 -7.82 15.98 -6.02
N HIS A 143 -7.87 17.30 -6.18
CA HIS A 143 -8.68 18.16 -5.32
C HIS A 143 -10.15 17.78 -5.51
N THR A 144 -10.51 16.60 -5.01
CA THR A 144 -11.88 16.22 -4.73
C THR A 144 -12.46 17.38 -3.94
N ALA A 145 -13.49 18.01 -4.48
CA ALA A 145 -14.41 18.77 -3.67
C ALA A 145 -14.82 17.80 -2.55
N LEU A 146 -14.27 18.02 -1.36
CA LEU A 146 -14.65 17.28 -0.18
C LEU A 146 -16.14 17.56 -0.05
N SER A 147 -16.96 16.55 -0.31
CA SER A 147 -18.39 16.64 -0.13
C SER A 147 -18.63 17.19 1.27
N GLU A 148 -19.38 18.28 1.38
CA GLU A 148 -19.72 18.80 2.69
C GLU A 148 -20.40 17.68 3.51
N PRO A 149 -20.07 17.54 4.80
CA PRO A 149 -20.69 16.53 5.65
C PRO A 149 -22.22 16.56 5.51
N GLY A 150 -22.82 15.45 5.07
CA GLY A 150 -24.26 15.33 4.82
C GLY A 150 -24.68 15.26 3.34
N GLN A 151 -23.77 15.46 2.39
CA GLN A 151 -24.09 15.23 0.97
C GLN A 151 -23.94 13.75 0.60
N ASP A 152 -25.08 13.05 0.47
CA ASP A 152 -25.13 11.70 -0.11
C ASP A 152 -25.01 11.74 -1.65
N LEU A 153 -23.81 12.06 -2.14
CA LEU A 153 -23.51 12.05 -3.56
C LEU A 153 -23.60 10.64 -4.16
N ALA A 154 -23.30 9.61 -3.35
CA ALA A 154 -23.39 8.21 -3.77
C ALA A 154 -24.85 7.79 -4.02
N GLY A 155 -25.77 8.14 -3.12
CA GLY A 155 -27.20 7.88 -3.28
C GLY A 155 -27.79 8.66 -4.45
N LYS A 156 -27.43 9.94 -4.63
CA LYS A 156 -27.86 10.72 -5.81
C LYS A 156 -27.36 10.10 -7.13
N ALA A 157 -26.10 9.68 -7.19
CA ALA A 157 -25.57 9.02 -8.37
C ALA A 157 -26.27 7.68 -8.66
N ARG A 158 -26.54 6.87 -7.62
CA ARG A 158 -27.31 5.63 -7.76
C ARG A 158 -28.72 5.89 -8.27
N ALA A 159 -29.43 6.88 -7.73
CA ALA A 159 -30.77 7.25 -8.17
C ALA A 159 -30.78 7.68 -9.64
N LEU A 160 -29.79 8.45 -10.10
CA LEU A 160 -29.66 8.84 -11.51
C LEU A 160 -29.41 7.65 -12.43
N ILE A 161 -28.55 6.70 -12.03
CA ILE A 161 -28.27 5.50 -12.82
C ILE A 161 -29.50 4.59 -12.88
N GLN A 162 -30.20 4.41 -11.76
CA GLN A 162 -31.39 3.55 -11.68
C GLN A 162 -32.61 4.16 -12.37
N ASN A 163 -32.78 5.47 -12.32
CA ASN A 163 -33.87 6.18 -12.99
C ASN A 163 -33.63 6.37 -14.49
N ARG A 164 -32.44 6.07 -15.01
CA ARG A 164 -32.16 6.08 -16.45
C ARG A 164 -32.59 4.79 -17.16
N ARG A 165 -33.59 4.07 -16.63
CA ARG A 165 -34.38 3.17 -17.46
C ARG A 165 -35.05 4.03 -18.52
N VAL A 166 -34.44 4.02 -19.70
CA VAL A 166 -34.95 4.67 -20.91
C VAL A 166 -36.44 4.36 -20.97
N PRO A 167 -37.33 5.37 -21.05
CA PRO A 167 -38.73 5.11 -21.36
C PRO A 167 -38.69 4.24 -22.59
N HIS A 168 -39.13 2.99 -22.45
CA HIS A 168 -39.27 2.09 -23.55
C HIS A 168 -40.26 2.77 -24.48
N VAL A 169 -39.76 3.42 -25.53
CA VAL A 169 -40.57 3.99 -26.60
C VAL A 169 -41.19 2.78 -27.26
N THR A 170 -42.34 2.35 -26.76
CA THR A 170 -43.26 1.52 -27.52
C THR A 170 -43.69 2.42 -28.67
N CYS A 171 -43.03 2.25 -29.80
CA CYS A 171 -43.56 2.64 -31.09
C CYS A 171 -44.82 1.78 -31.32
N ASN A 172 -45.93 2.20 -30.71
CA ASN A 172 -47.26 1.72 -31.03
C ASN A 172 -47.62 2.29 -32.41
N GLY A 173 -47.46 1.48 -33.45
CA GLY A 173 -48.53 1.36 -34.44
C GLY A 173 -49.62 0.53 -33.74
N ASP A 174 -50.78 1.09 -33.41
CA ASP A 174 -51.84 1.35 -34.37
C ASP A 174 -52.14 0.10 -35.20
N ASN A 175 -53.05 -0.73 -34.70
CA ASN A 175 -54.17 -1.30 -35.43
C ASN A 175 -54.98 -2.26 -34.55
N GLY A 176 -56.28 -1.99 -34.49
CA GLY A 176 -57.31 -3.02 -34.52
C GLY A 176 -57.76 -3.57 -33.18
N ASP A 177 -58.88 -3.01 -32.70
CA ASP A 177 -60.11 -3.75 -32.42
C ASP A 177 -59.97 -5.29 -32.39
N ASP A 178 -60.17 -5.88 -31.22
CA ASP A 178 -61.00 -7.08 -31.13
C ASP A 178 -61.59 -7.17 -29.71
N ASP A 179 -62.92 -7.19 -29.72
CA ASP A 179 -63.83 -7.41 -28.62
C ASP A 179 -63.64 -8.80 -27.98
N ASN A 180 -64.33 -8.99 -26.84
CA ASN A 180 -64.60 -10.27 -26.16
C ASN A 180 -63.41 -10.90 -25.38
N ASP A 181 -63.59 -11.53 -24.23
CA ASP A 181 -64.78 -12.12 -23.65
C ASP A 181 -64.69 -12.12 -22.12
N ASP A 182 -65.88 -12.23 -21.57
CA ASP A 182 -66.27 -12.37 -20.18
C ASP A 182 -65.56 -13.48 -19.37
N ASN A 183 -65.79 -13.39 -18.06
CA ASN A 183 -65.78 -14.45 -17.05
C ASN A 183 -64.41 -14.83 -16.47
N ASN A 184 -64.24 -14.62 -15.16
CA ASN A 184 -64.90 -15.49 -14.20
C ASN A 184 -64.54 -15.05 -12.77
N ASP A 185 -65.56 -14.69 -12.00
CA ASP A 185 -65.55 -14.77 -10.55
C ASP A 185 -65.17 -16.18 -10.09
N ASN A 186 -64.31 -16.27 -9.08
CA ASN A 186 -64.50 -17.09 -7.88
C ASN A 186 -63.16 -17.15 -7.12
N ASN A 187 -63.03 -16.57 -5.94
CA ASN A 187 -63.59 -16.96 -4.65
C ASN A 187 -62.55 -17.75 -3.82
N ASP A 188 -62.62 -17.51 -2.52
CA ASP A 188 -62.06 -18.28 -1.41
C ASP A 188 -60.55 -18.12 -1.12
N ASN A 189 -60.18 -17.35 -0.09
CA ASN A 189 -60.28 -17.71 1.34
C ASN A 189 -59.40 -18.92 1.67
N LEU A 190 -58.33 -18.71 2.44
CA LEU A 190 -58.07 -19.46 3.67
C LEU A 190 -56.82 -18.98 4.41
N ASP A 191 -56.99 -18.98 5.72
CA ASP A 191 -56.07 -18.66 6.80
C ASP A 191 -54.73 -19.42 6.79
N SER A 192 -53.78 -18.77 7.49
CA SER A 192 -52.64 -19.30 8.27
C SER A 192 -52.88 -20.69 8.92
N PRO A 193 -51.86 -21.47 9.42
CA PRO A 193 -50.71 -20.95 10.20
C PRO A 193 -49.40 -21.80 10.26
N ASN A 194 -48.40 -21.21 10.96
CA ASN A 194 -47.39 -21.75 11.89
C ASN A 194 -46.78 -23.18 11.76
N ASN A 195 -45.46 -23.18 11.98
CA ASN A 195 -44.63 -24.17 12.69
C ASN A 195 -44.63 -25.63 12.21
N THR A 196 -43.44 -26.22 12.07
CA THR A 196 -42.88 -27.21 13.02
C THR A 196 -41.59 -27.83 12.46
N SER A 197 -40.65 -28.10 13.37
CA SER A 197 -39.70 -29.21 13.34
C SER A 197 -38.27 -28.97 12.83
N SER A 198 -37.42 -28.69 13.82
CA SER A 198 -36.10 -29.28 13.99
C SER A 198 -36.08 -30.79 13.66
N GLY A 199 -34.99 -31.29 13.06
CA GLY A 199 -34.76 -32.73 12.88
C GLY A 199 -33.57 -33.08 11.97
N PRO A 200 -32.49 -33.71 12.48
CA PRO A 200 -31.18 -33.80 11.81
C PRO A 200 -30.91 -35.14 11.07
N LEU A 201 -29.74 -35.19 10.43
CA LEU A 201 -28.98 -36.34 9.92
C LEU A 201 -29.21 -36.74 8.45
N GLY A 202 -28.12 -36.72 7.69
CA GLY A 202 -28.05 -37.23 6.33
C GLY A 202 -26.63 -37.17 5.79
N LEU A 203 -25.80 -38.12 6.23
CA LEU A 203 -24.51 -38.45 5.62
C LEU A 203 -24.70 -38.67 4.11
N GLY A 204 -23.85 -38.06 3.29
CA GLY A 204 -23.82 -38.26 1.85
C GLY A 204 -22.48 -37.83 1.27
N ASN A 205 -21.49 -38.71 1.38
CA ASN A 205 -20.27 -38.65 0.58
C ASN A 205 -20.64 -38.76 -0.90
N CYS A 206 -20.23 -37.79 -1.71
CA CYS A 206 -20.05 -37.99 -3.15
C CYS A 206 -18.65 -37.47 -3.53
N THR A 207 -17.67 -38.35 -3.45
CA THR A 207 -16.48 -38.28 -4.29
C THR A 207 -16.89 -38.77 -5.67
N ASP A 208 -16.85 -37.91 -6.68
CA ASP A 208 -16.73 -38.38 -8.06
C ASP A 208 -15.63 -37.61 -8.77
N ALA A 209 -14.74 -38.42 -9.32
CA ALA A 209 -13.61 -38.03 -10.12
C ALA A 209 -13.98 -38.17 -11.60
N ARG A 210 -13.21 -37.47 -12.44
CA ARG A 210 -12.96 -37.73 -13.88
C ARG A 210 -14.08 -37.40 -14.87
N ASN A 211 -13.84 -36.35 -15.66
CA ASN A 211 -13.38 -36.38 -17.05
C ASN A 211 -13.27 -34.89 -17.49
N GLY A 212 -12.26 -34.41 -18.20
CA GLY A 212 -11.66 -35.00 -19.40
C GLY A 212 -12.43 -34.45 -20.61
N ASP A 213 -11.72 -33.66 -21.43
CA ASP A 213 -12.04 -33.22 -22.80
C ASP A 213 -12.63 -31.81 -23.08
N GLU A 214 -12.11 -31.27 -24.20
CA GLU A 214 -12.61 -30.19 -25.06
C GLU A 214 -12.62 -28.76 -24.49
N LEU A 215 -11.87 -27.78 -25.01
CA LEU A 215 -11.79 -27.36 -26.41
C LEU A 215 -10.41 -26.74 -26.75
N GLN A 216 -9.76 -27.30 -27.77
CA GLN A 216 -8.86 -26.57 -28.66
C GLN A 216 -9.68 -26.11 -29.87
N MET A 217 -9.57 -24.84 -30.28
CA MET A 217 -9.78 -24.28 -31.64
C MET A 217 -9.41 -22.78 -31.57
N LEU A 218 -8.22 -22.40 -32.05
CA LEU A 218 -7.95 -21.64 -33.29
C LEU A 218 -8.58 -20.23 -33.38
N ASP A 219 -7.73 -19.20 -33.37
CA ASP A 219 -7.55 -18.26 -34.49
C ASP A 219 -6.29 -17.39 -34.22
N SER A 220 -5.23 -17.50 -35.02
CA SER A 220 -5.01 -16.79 -36.30
C SER A 220 -4.85 -15.29 -36.14
N CYS A 221 -3.61 -14.84 -35.96
CA CYS A 221 -3.13 -13.51 -36.34
C CYS A 221 -1.67 -13.62 -36.77
N GLU A 222 -1.45 -14.12 -37.98
CA GLU A 222 -0.22 -13.91 -38.73
C GLU A 222 -0.13 -12.42 -39.13
N GLY A 223 0.96 -11.77 -38.74
CA GLY A 223 1.20 -10.36 -38.99
C GLY A 223 2.65 -10.09 -39.34
N SER A 224 2.99 -10.42 -40.59
CA SER A 224 3.94 -9.71 -41.47
C SER A 224 5.38 -9.49 -40.99
N VAL A 225 6.27 -10.32 -41.53
CA VAL A 225 7.72 -10.15 -41.60
C VAL A 225 8.06 -9.08 -42.64
N ALA A 226 8.79 -8.04 -42.24
CA ALA A 226 9.51 -7.16 -43.16
C ALA A 226 11.04 -7.36 -42.99
N PRO A 227 11.81 -7.51 -44.08
CA PRO A 227 13.23 -7.84 -44.04
C PRO A 227 14.09 -6.58 -43.92
N TRP A 228 15.02 -6.56 -42.97
CA TRP A 228 16.05 -5.52 -42.88
C TRP A 228 17.30 -5.95 -43.66
N PRO A 229 17.96 -5.01 -44.37
CA PRO A 229 19.02 -5.35 -45.31
C PRO A 229 20.37 -5.60 -44.63
N SER A 230 21.01 -6.67 -45.09
CA SER A 230 22.43 -6.95 -44.91
C SER A 230 23.30 -5.84 -45.50
N GLN A 231 24.18 -5.26 -44.70
CA GLN A 231 25.40 -4.63 -45.19
C GLN A 231 26.63 -4.98 -44.32
N SER A 232 27.53 -5.70 -44.98
CA SER A 232 28.96 -5.37 -45.12
C SER A 232 29.94 -5.70 -43.99
N ARG A 233 30.76 -6.70 -44.33
CA ARG A 233 32.08 -7.06 -43.82
C ARG A 233 33.05 -5.87 -43.67
N ASN A 234 33.84 -5.93 -42.60
CA ASN A 234 35.29 -5.62 -42.56
C ASN A 234 35.86 -6.51 -41.43
N VAL A 235 36.48 -7.66 -41.70
CA VAL A 235 37.88 -7.89 -42.12
C VAL A 235 38.91 -7.14 -41.27
N LEU A 236 39.44 -7.88 -40.28
CA LEU A 236 40.86 -8.11 -39.97
C LEU A 236 41.73 -6.95 -39.44
N GLN A 237 42.14 -7.06 -38.17
CA GLN A 237 43.53 -6.94 -37.66
C GLN A 237 43.55 -7.29 -36.16
N LYS A 238 43.98 -8.51 -35.77
CA LYS A 238 45.32 -8.88 -35.29
C LYS A 238 45.80 -8.20 -33.98
N SER A 239 45.86 -9.05 -32.95
CA SER A 239 46.91 -9.19 -31.92
C SER A 239 47.30 -8.00 -31.04
N SER A 240 47.06 -8.13 -29.73
CA SER A 240 48.15 -8.25 -28.73
C SER A 240 47.59 -8.55 -27.34
N THR A 241 48.12 -9.61 -26.73
CA THR A 241 48.10 -9.87 -25.29
C THR A 241 49.00 -8.85 -24.57
N PRO A 242 48.72 -8.53 -23.30
CA PRO A 242 49.62 -9.08 -22.29
C PRO A 242 48.95 -9.52 -20.98
N LYS A 243 49.68 -10.43 -20.34
CA LYS A 243 49.59 -10.95 -18.98
C LYS A 243 49.13 -9.91 -17.94
N SER A 244 48.19 -10.28 -17.08
CA SER A 244 48.05 -9.66 -15.76
C SER A 244 47.76 -10.72 -14.71
N GLY A 245 48.60 -10.74 -13.68
CA GLY A 245 48.78 -11.83 -12.74
C GLY A 245 47.64 -11.98 -11.74
N TYR A 246 47.32 -13.23 -11.45
CA TYR A 246 46.56 -13.61 -10.26
C TYR A 246 47.41 -13.34 -9.02
N SER A 247 47.09 -12.25 -8.31
CA SER A 247 47.57 -11.97 -6.97
C SER A 247 46.56 -12.52 -5.96
N MET A 248 46.93 -13.62 -5.30
CA MET A 248 46.18 -14.16 -4.16
C MET A 248 46.46 -13.31 -2.91
N PRO A 249 45.45 -12.85 -2.16
CA PRO A 249 45.70 -12.23 -0.87
C PRO A 249 46.12 -13.28 0.18
N ARG A 250 47.35 -13.13 0.68
CA ARG A 250 47.80 -13.75 1.94
C ARG A 250 46.87 -13.29 3.06
N LYS A 251 46.14 -14.21 3.68
CA LYS A 251 45.55 -13.96 5.00
C LYS A 251 46.61 -14.23 6.06
N LEU A 252 46.87 -13.18 6.82
CA LEU A 252 47.67 -13.13 8.01
C LEU A 252 47.14 -14.10 9.07
N SER A 253 48.09 -14.81 9.66
CA SER A 253 48.03 -15.53 10.92
C SER A 253 47.61 -14.62 12.08
N THR A 254 46.62 -15.04 12.85
CA THR A 254 46.44 -14.66 14.26
C THR A 254 46.87 -15.81 15.17
N PRO A 255 47.46 -15.53 16.33
CA PRO A 255 48.24 -16.50 17.10
C PRO A 255 47.41 -17.26 18.16
N PHE A 256 47.92 -18.45 18.48
CA PHE A 256 47.96 -19.09 19.80
C PHE A 256 46.70 -19.09 20.68
N SER A 257 46.10 -20.28 20.80
CA SER A 257 45.65 -20.82 22.09
C SER A 257 46.11 -22.27 22.18
N HIS A 258 46.95 -22.56 23.16
CA HIS A 258 47.45 -23.90 23.46
C HIS A 258 46.38 -24.68 24.21
N THR A 259 45.96 -25.80 23.66
CA THR A 259 45.32 -26.85 24.45
C THR A 259 46.14 -28.12 24.28
N THR A 260 46.75 -28.52 25.40
CA THR A 260 47.53 -29.72 25.64
C THR A 260 46.87 -30.97 25.07
N ALA A 261 47.49 -31.57 24.06
CA ALA A 261 47.17 -32.92 23.61
C ALA A 261 48.09 -33.92 24.30
N SER A 262 47.51 -34.74 25.17
CA SER A 262 48.13 -35.96 25.69
C SER A 262 48.39 -36.92 24.53
N SER A 263 49.66 -37.22 24.32
CA SER A 263 50.17 -38.28 23.47
C SER A 263 49.95 -39.61 24.18
N THR A 264 48.98 -40.41 23.72
CA THR A 264 48.86 -41.83 24.10
C THR A 264 49.20 -42.69 22.90
N GLN A 265 50.13 -43.60 23.14
CA GLN A 265 50.84 -44.40 22.17
C GLN A 265 49.93 -45.37 21.40
N LYS A 266 50.24 -45.49 20.11
CA LYS A 266 49.79 -46.51 19.16
C LYS A 266 50.06 -47.91 19.70
N ASN A 267 49.00 -48.65 20.00
CA ASN A 267 49.00 -50.11 19.92
C ASN A 267 48.43 -50.53 18.56
N LYS A 268 49.32 -51.02 17.68
CA LYS A 268 48.97 -51.64 16.39
C LYS A 268 48.50 -53.07 16.65
N GLY A 269 47.27 -53.22 17.14
CA GLY A 269 46.54 -54.48 17.07
C GLY A 269 45.93 -54.62 15.68
N LYS A 270 46.25 -55.71 14.97
CA LYS A 270 45.61 -56.09 13.72
C LYS A 270 44.16 -56.50 14.04
N HIS A 271 43.25 -55.52 14.17
CA HIS A 271 41.82 -55.81 14.25
C HIS A 271 41.28 -56.08 12.84
N SER A 272 40.51 -57.16 12.77
CA SER A 272 39.81 -57.64 11.60
C SER A 272 38.98 -56.54 10.96
N HIS A 273 39.13 -56.35 9.65
CA HIS A 273 38.47 -55.32 8.84
C HIS A 273 36.92 -55.45 8.79
N GLN A 274 36.36 -56.48 9.42
CA GLN A 274 34.91 -56.71 9.48
C GLN A 274 34.21 -55.97 10.62
N ASP A 275 34.90 -55.64 11.72
CA ASP A 275 34.25 -54.96 12.87
C ASP A 275 34.02 -53.46 12.62
N THR A 276 34.79 -52.81 11.73
CA THR A 276 34.65 -51.38 11.43
C THR A 276 33.37 -51.00 10.69
N PHE A 277 32.75 -51.93 9.95
CA PHE A 277 31.50 -51.65 9.21
C PHE A 277 30.25 -51.68 10.09
N VAL A 278 30.30 -52.40 11.22
CA VAL A 278 29.17 -52.49 12.15
C VAL A 278 29.04 -51.22 13.01
N ASP A 279 30.16 -50.56 13.31
CA ASP A 279 30.15 -49.33 14.09
C ASP A 279 29.66 -48.11 13.28
N GLU A 280 29.98 -48.04 11.97
CA GLU A 280 29.50 -46.95 11.10
C GLU A 280 27.98 -46.99 10.90
N THR A 281 27.40 -48.18 10.71
CA THR A 281 25.95 -48.34 10.55
C THR A 281 25.17 -47.95 11.81
N LYS A 282 25.72 -48.18 13.01
CA LYS A 282 25.10 -47.75 14.27
C LYS A 282 25.16 -46.23 14.46
N ALA A 283 26.24 -45.58 14.05
CA ALA A 283 26.37 -44.13 14.10
C ALA A 283 25.38 -43.44 13.15
N GLU A 284 25.21 -43.97 11.93
CA GLU A 284 24.24 -43.45 10.95
C GLU A 284 22.79 -43.60 11.44
N ALA A 285 22.43 -44.76 12.00
CA ALA A 285 21.10 -44.97 12.57
C ALA A 285 20.78 -43.98 13.71
N THR A 286 21.78 -43.68 14.55
CA THR A 286 21.65 -42.70 15.64
C THR A 286 21.49 -41.28 15.11
N ALA A 287 22.25 -40.91 14.07
CA ALA A 287 22.14 -39.59 13.43
C ALA A 287 20.77 -39.37 12.78
N LEU A 288 20.21 -40.40 12.12
CA LEU A 288 18.87 -40.35 11.55
C LEU A 288 17.78 -40.23 12.61
N ALA A 289 17.92 -40.92 13.74
CA ALA A 289 17.00 -40.81 14.87
C ALA A 289 17.01 -39.38 15.48
N ASN A 290 18.20 -38.80 15.66
CA ASN A 290 18.33 -37.42 16.16
C ASN A 290 17.71 -36.41 15.19
N LEU A 291 17.96 -36.55 13.88
CA LEU A 291 17.37 -35.68 12.87
C LEU A 291 15.84 -35.77 12.83
N ALA A 292 15.27 -36.96 13.05
CA ALA A 292 13.83 -37.14 13.15
C ALA A 292 13.25 -36.45 14.39
N SER A 293 13.93 -36.55 15.54
CA SER A 293 13.56 -35.87 16.78
C SER A 293 13.59 -34.34 16.61
N ASP A 294 14.66 -33.79 16.04
CA ASP A 294 14.81 -32.34 15.82
C ASP A 294 13.72 -31.80 14.89
N LYS A 295 13.37 -32.53 13.83
CA LYS A 295 12.26 -32.18 12.93
C LYS A 295 10.91 -32.16 13.66
N HIS A 296 10.71 -33.06 14.61
CA HIS A 296 9.48 -33.08 15.41
C HIS A 296 9.41 -31.87 16.34
N VAL A 297 10.49 -31.54 17.04
CA VAL A 297 10.58 -30.34 17.91
C VAL A 297 10.34 -29.07 17.10
N HIS A 298 10.95 -28.95 15.92
CA HIS A 298 10.72 -27.79 15.04
C HIS A 298 9.25 -27.69 14.60
N ARG A 299 8.60 -28.80 14.24
CA ARG A 299 7.17 -28.80 13.88
C ARG A 299 6.29 -28.37 15.05
N MET A 300 6.62 -28.75 16.28
CA MET A 300 5.88 -28.31 17.47
C MET A 300 6.04 -26.81 17.72
N ALA A 301 7.27 -26.29 17.63
CA ALA A 301 7.52 -24.85 17.77
C ALA A 301 6.77 -24.04 16.70
N GLU A 302 6.71 -24.52 15.45
CA GLU A 302 5.96 -23.86 14.38
C GLU A 302 4.45 -23.81 14.66
N LEU A 303 3.89 -24.88 15.22
CA LEU A 303 2.47 -24.93 15.61
C LEU A 303 2.16 -23.99 16.77
N ASP A 304 3.06 -23.87 17.74
CA ASP A 304 2.91 -22.91 18.84
C ASP A 304 2.95 -21.45 18.36
N ILE A 305 3.86 -21.12 17.44
CA ILE A 305 3.91 -19.79 16.83
C ILE A 305 2.61 -19.50 16.06
N LYS A 306 2.11 -20.47 15.27
CA LYS A 306 0.83 -20.32 14.56
C LYS A 306 -0.35 -20.12 15.51
N LYS A 307 -0.37 -20.84 16.64
CA LYS A 307 -1.39 -20.68 17.67
C LYS A 307 -1.36 -19.30 18.31
N GLN A 308 -0.17 -18.78 18.61
CA GLN A 308 0.01 -17.42 19.13
C GLN A 308 -0.45 -16.37 18.12
N GLN A 309 -0.12 -16.54 16.84
CA GLN A 309 -0.56 -15.62 15.78
C GLN A 309 -2.09 -15.57 15.68
N MET A 310 -2.77 -16.73 15.66
CA MET A 310 -4.24 -16.77 15.64
C MET A 310 -4.87 -16.12 16.87
N ALA A 311 -4.25 -16.22 18.04
CA ALA A 311 -4.74 -15.57 19.25
C ALA A 311 -4.62 -14.03 19.18
N LEU A 312 -3.51 -13.52 18.64
CA LEU A 312 -3.33 -12.07 18.41
C LEU A 312 -4.32 -11.54 17.37
N ASP A 313 -4.53 -12.27 16.27
CA ASP A 313 -5.50 -11.89 15.24
C ASP A 313 -6.94 -11.88 15.79
N ALA A 314 -7.28 -12.84 16.67
CA ALA A 314 -8.58 -12.88 17.34
C ALA A 314 -8.78 -11.68 18.29
N GLN A 315 -7.74 -11.29 19.03
CA GLN A 315 -7.78 -10.10 19.89
C GLN A 315 -7.94 -8.81 19.07
N GLY A 316 -7.23 -8.68 17.94
CA GLY A 316 -7.37 -7.54 17.05
C GLY A 316 -8.80 -7.37 16.55
N LYS A 317 -9.45 -8.46 16.12
CA LYS A 317 -10.85 -8.45 15.68
C LYS A 317 -11.83 -8.09 16.81
N GLN A 318 -11.54 -8.50 18.04
CA GLN A 318 -12.38 -8.12 19.20
C GLN A 318 -12.30 -6.62 19.48
N LEU A 319 -11.10 -6.03 19.44
CA LEU A 319 -10.91 -4.59 19.62
C LEU A 319 -11.58 -3.78 18.51
N GLU A 320 -11.47 -4.23 17.26
CA GLU A 320 -12.13 -3.57 16.12
C GLU A 320 -13.67 -3.62 16.24
N ALA A 321 -14.23 -4.74 16.71
CA ALA A 321 -15.66 -4.85 16.97
C ALA A 321 -16.12 -3.95 18.12
N GLU A 322 -15.31 -3.81 19.18
CA GLU A 322 -15.58 -2.91 20.29
C GLU A 322 -15.54 -1.44 19.86
N GLU A 323 -14.55 -1.04 19.06
CA GLU A 323 -14.46 0.31 18.49
C GLU A 323 -15.66 0.63 17.60
N CYS A 324 -16.11 -0.34 16.79
CA CYS A 324 -17.30 -0.21 15.96
C CYS A 324 -18.58 0.00 16.80
N LEU A 325 -18.73 -0.71 17.92
CA LEU A 325 -19.84 -0.53 18.84
C LEU A 325 -19.83 0.83 19.54
N VAL A 326 -18.64 1.33 19.92
CA VAL A 326 -18.49 2.68 20.50
C VAL A 326 -18.84 3.75 19.48
N ALA A 327 -18.37 3.62 18.24
CA ALA A 327 -18.69 4.55 17.16
C ALA A 327 -20.21 4.59 16.87
N ALA A 328 -20.87 3.42 16.84
CA ALA A 328 -22.32 3.33 16.67
C ALA A 328 -23.08 4.01 17.82
N ARG A 329 -22.60 3.87 19.07
CA ARG A 329 -23.18 4.54 20.24
C ARG A 329 -23.08 6.06 20.13
N HIS A 330 -21.91 6.58 19.78
CA HIS A 330 -21.72 8.03 19.59
C HIS A 330 -22.59 8.57 18.44
N GLN A 331 -22.78 7.79 17.37
CA GLN A 331 -23.69 8.20 16.31
C GLN A 331 -25.14 8.29 16.81
N HIS A 332 -25.62 7.28 17.54
CA HIS A 332 -26.97 7.29 18.10
C HIS A 332 -27.19 8.46 19.08
N GLU A 333 -26.17 8.82 19.87
CA GLU A 333 -26.23 9.98 20.77
C GLU A 333 -26.34 11.31 20.00
N ARG A 334 -25.57 11.47 18.91
CA ARG A 334 -25.70 12.66 18.03
C ARG A 334 -27.08 12.76 17.37
N GLU A 335 -27.64 11.64 16.92
CA GLU A 335 -28.98 11.60 16.33
C GLU A 335 -30.05 11.98 17.37
N LYS A 336 -29.91 11.53 18.62
CA LYS A 336 -30.77 11.91 19.72
C LYS A 336 -30.68 13.41 20.03
N GLU A 337 -29.48 13.97 20.13
CA GLU A 337 -29.27 15.41 20.35
C GLU A 337 -29.87 16.24 19.22
N GLN A 338 -29.73 15.78 17.97
CA GLN A 338 -30.32 16.43 16.81
C GLN A 338 -31.86 16.42 16.89
N HIS A 339 -32.45 15.29 17.27
CA HIS A 339 -33.90 15.18 17.46
C HIS A 339 -34.40 16.08 18.60
N ASP A 340 -33.71 16.11 19.74
CA ASP A 340 -34.07 16.97 20.88
C ASP A 340 -34.01 18.46 20.49
N MET A 341 -33.02 18.86 19.68
CA MET A 341 -32.92 20.22 19.15
C MET A 341 -34.06 20.57 18.19
N GLU A 342 -34.45 19.64 17.31
CA GLU A 342 -35.59 19.81 16.40
C GLU A 342 -36.91 19.97 17.18
N MET A 343 -37.12 19.16 18.22
CA MET A 343 -38.27 19.26 19.10
C MET A 343 -38.31 20.59 19.87
N LEU A 344 -37.16 21.14 20.26
CA LEU A 344 -37.06 22.46 20.88
C LEU A 344 -37.43 23.58 19.91
N CYS A 345 -36.94 23.52 18.67
CA CYS A 345 -37.29 24.47 17.61
C CYS A 345 -38.79 24.49 17.33
N LEU A 346 -39.42 23.31 17.20
CA LEU A 346 -40.87 23.18 17.02
C LEU A 346 -41.65 23.79 18.19
N ARG A 347 -41.21 23.56 19.44
CA ARG A 347 -41.86 24.13 20.63
C ARG A 347 -41.77 25.67 20.64
N LEU A 348 -40.63 26.25 20.27
CA LEU A 348 -40.46 27.70 20.20
C LEU A 348 -41.34 28.32 19.11
N GLN A 349 -41.46 27.67 17.96
CA GLN A 349 -42.32 28.13 16.87
C GLN A 349 -43.81 28.16 17.28
N LEU A 350 -44.26 27.17 18.03
CA LEU A 350 -45.64 27.12 18.55
C LEU A 350 -45.91 28.18 19.62
N GLN A 351 -44.93 28.54 20.45
CA GLN A 351 -45.08 29.61 21.46
C GLN A 351 -45.05 31.02 20.85
N GLY A 352 -44.30 31.22 19.76
CA GLY A 352 -44.18 32.51 19.07
C GLY A 352 -45.41 32.92 18.24
N GLY A 353 -46.30 31.99 17.91
CA GLY A 353 -47.50 32.27 17.08
C GLY A 353 -48.68 32.90 17.82
N GLY A 354 -48.58 33.08 19.15
CA GLY A 354 -49.70 33.54 20.00
C GLY A 354 -49.75 35.05 20.30
N SER A 355 -48.81 35.86 19.81
CA SER A 355 -48.88 37.32 20.00
C SER A 355 -49.78 37.95 18.93
N GLY A 356 -51.09 37.82 19.16
CA GLY A 356 -52.06 38.76 18.62
C GLY A 356 -51.77 40.15 19.21
N SER A 357 -51.05 40.98 18.45
CA SER A 357 -50.93 42.41 18.72
C SER A 357 -51.65 43.16 17.61
N THR A 358 -52.93 43.40 17.90
CA THR A 358 -53.72 44.59 17.51
C THR A 358 -52.90 45.72 16.87
N GLY A 359 -53.38 46.16 15.71
CA GLY A 359 -52.80 47.28 14.99
C GLY A 359 -52.70 48.54 15.83
N VAL A 360 -51.54 49.18 15.76
CA VAL A 360 -51.36 50.60 16.05
C VAL A 360 -50.52 51.16 14.91
N THR A 361 -51.22 51.82 14.00
CA THR A 361 -50.69 52.81 13.07
C THR A 361 -50.13 53.98 13.88
N GLY A 362 -48.84 54.27 13.76
CA GLY A 362 -48.32 55.54 14.27
C GLY A 362 -46.82 55.63 14.45
N GLN A 363 -46.26 56.60 13.72
CA GLN A 363 -45.01 57.33 13.98
C GLN A 363 -43.67 56.69 13.61
N ALA A 364 -43.19 57.20 12.47
CA ALA A 364 -41.79 57.37 12.14
C ALA A 364 -41.02 58.04 13.30
N ALA A 365 -39.99 57.35 13.79
CA ALA A 365 -38.93 57.95 14.59
C ALA A 365 -37.58 57.55 14.00
N THR A 366 -36.81 58.59 13.73
CA THR A 366 -35.45 58.69 13.20
C THR A 366 -34.44 57.74 13.84
N ALA A 367 -33.65 57.08 12.98
CA ALA A 367 -32.50 56.28 13.34
C ALA A 367 -31.35 57.13 13.93
N PRO A 368 -30.68 56.68 15.01
CA PRO A 368 -29.42 57.26 15.43
C PRO A 368 -28.29 56.71 14.54
N GLN A 369 -27.56 57.62 13.89
CA GLN A 369 -26.28 57.37 13.24
C GLN A 369 -25.29 56.81 14.29
N PHE A 370 -24.94 55.53 14.17
CA PHE A 370 -23.70 55.01 14.76
C PHE A 370 -22.57 55.17 13.73
N GLY A 371 -21.50 55.80 14.19
CA GLY A 371 -20.35 56.21 13.39
C GLY A 371 -19.66 55.04 12.71
N ALA A 372 -19.27 55.29 11.46
CA ALA A 372 -18.40 54.43 10.69
C ALA A 372 -17.01 54.37 11.33
N GLU A 373 -16.68 53.26 12.00
CA GLU A 373 -15.29 52.89 12.21
C GLU A 373 -14.72 52.34 10.91
N VAL A 374 -13.63 53.01 10.49
CA VAL A 374 -12.83 52.70 9.31
C VAL A 374 -12.00 51.46 9.62
N PHE A 375 -12.42 50.30 9.10
CA PHE A 375 -11.56 49.12 9.03
C PHE A 375 -10.57 49.28 7.85
N PRO A 376 -9.26 48.98 8.04
CA PRO A 376 -8.31 48.99 6.94
C PRO A 376 -8.63 47.90 5.92
N ASN A 377 -8.73 48.35 4.68
CA ASN A 377 -9.10 47.62 3.49
C ASN A 377 -7.97 46.67 3.05
N THR A 378 -8.03 45.40 3.45
CA THR A 378 -7.22 44.31 2.85
C THR A 378 -7.96 43.73 1.65
N THR A 379 -8.02 44.51 0.56
CA THR A 379 -8.40 44.00 -0.76
C THR A 379 -7.15 43.93 -1.64
N ALA A 380 -6.44 42.80 -1.57
CA ALA A 380 -5.41 42.41 -2.52
C ALA A 380 -5.56 40.91 -2.80
N PHE A 381 -6.64 40.53 -3.47
CA PHE A 381 -6.67 39.30 -4.25
C PHE A 381 -7.01 39.67 -5.68
N GLY A 382 -6.00 39.49 -6.53
CA GLY A 382 -6.03 39.80 -7.94
C GLY A 382 -7.12 38.99 -8.65
N ASN A 383 -7.96 39.73 -9.36
CA ASN A 383 -8.94 39.23 -10.29
C ASN A 383 -8.19 38.72 -11.54
N LEU A 384 -7.85 37.42 -11.58
CA LEU A 384 -7.37 36.76 -12.80
C LEU A 384 -8.56 36.49 -13.70
N GLY A 385 -8.83 37.44 -14.60
CA GLY A 385 -9.74 37.26 -15.72
C GLY A 385 -9.23 36.19 -16.67
N MET A 386 -9.79 34.99 -16.57
CA MET A 386 -9.65 33.95 -17.59
C MET A 386 -10.57 34.31 -18.77
N GLY A 387 -9.99 34.99 -19.77
CA GLY A 387 -10.62 35.20 -21.06
C GLY A 387 -10.79 33.86 -21.77
N LEU A 388 -12.03 33.40 -21.91
CA LEU A 388 -12.40 32.30 -22.78
C LEU A 388 -12.32 32.78 -24.23
N ASN A 389 -11.19 32.50 -24.88
CA ASN A 389 -11.06 32.61 -26.33
C ASN A 389 -11.72 31.36 -26.95
N SER A 390 -12.94 31.53 -27.44
CA SER A 390 -13.63 30.55 -28.27
C SER A 390 -13.18 30.75 -29.71
N ASN A 391 -12.31 29.87 -30.20
CA ASN A 391 -12.04 29.72 -31.63
C ASN A 391 -11.48 28.31 -31.89
N TYR A 392 -12.38 27.38 -32.20
CA TYR A 392 -12.03 26.21 -33.00
C TYR A 392 -13.09 26.01 -34.09
N HIS A 393 -12.70 26.48 -35.27
CA HIS A 393 -13.20 26.02 -36.56
C HIS A 393 -12.15 25.05 -37.10
N MET A 394 -12.54 23.78 -37.30
CA MET A 394 -12.15 22.83 -38.36
C MET A 394 -12.54 21.43 -37.94
#